data_AF-A0AAD7BTT9-F1
#
_entry.id   AF-A0AAD7BTT9-F1
#
_cell.length_a   1.000
_cell.length_b   1.000
_cell.length_c   1.000
_cell.angle_alpha   90.00
_cell.angle_beta   90.00
_cell.angle_gamma   90.00
#
_symmetry.space_group_name_H-M   'P 1'
#
loop_
_entity.id
_entity.type
_entity.pdbx_description
1 polymer ?
#
loop_
_entity_poly.entity_id
_entity_poly.type
_entity_poly.pdbx_seq_one_letter_code
_entity_poly.pdbx_strand_id
1 'polypeptide(L)'
;MPDEANRPRTYRPYPWPWAQSSILQPTTEKSTSWMDVDFDSDGDYSSDDGEDSSDDGDDSDSGPSSSDHHISDSEIAVVTLDRFKWRSGPRLTRFQQGQEQVEDLPRQIAELVKAEQDCAAEYDPDQVVSLITQLYELLAAMGQWSEDSIRYPPHLDPPVNEELATQLGYTSSAIDLMKRLPFIVHEANDFDHTYIIGRTRCADYTDEGDLEEGRHPYPYQYLDGCPKLDPWLLPLMLPTRDGFQVILDTKLGVVRAFSSESGRHGDVPDDELEWTDYRRAPLVRAADYFSEVIYAYRSLSRLPVIHADLNDPLEKRHVTLQAADKQQQDTLMALYRECGWPNEWRRDEFLEKWEAARAEIASRARAASKRRRR
;
A
#
# COMPACT_ATOMS: atom_id res chain seq x y z
N MET A 1 9.64 -22.75 29.60
CA MET A 1 10.03 -22.66 28.18
C MET A 1 9.03 -21.69 27.56
N PRO A 2 9.51 -20.64 26.87
CA PRO A 2 8.78 -19.40 26.68
C PRO A 2 7.67 -19.52 25.63
N ASP A 3 6.68 -18.63 25.78
CA ASP A 3 5.56 -18.37 24.87
C ASP A 3 5.96 -18.35 23.39
N GLU A 4 5.29 -19.19 22.61
CA GLU A 4 5.43 -19.28 21.16
C GLU A 4 4.42 -18.38 20.41
N ALA A 5 3.87 -17.37 21.09
CA ALA A 5 3.05 -16.31 20.49
C ALA A 5 3.87 -15.30 19.67
N ASN A 6 5.21 -15.41 19.66
CA ASN A 6 6.10 -14.39 19.14
C ASN A 6 7.10 -14.92 18.11
N ARG A 7 6.63 -15.69 17.12
CA ARG A 7 7.43 -15.99 15.92
C ARG A 7 7.41 -14.76 15.00
N PRO A 8 8.57 -14.19 14.60
CA PRO A 8 8.60 -13.10 13.63
C PRO A 8 8.05 -13.62 12.30
N ARG A 9 6.91 -13.07 11.89
CA ARG A 9 6.28 -13.38 10.61
C ARG A 9 7.24 -12.95 9.51
N THR A 10 7.73 -13.90 8.71
CA THR A 10 8.51 -13.61 7.51
C THR A 10 7.57 -13.07 6.43
N TYR A 11 7.22 -11.79 6.55
CA TYR A 11 6.52 -11.05 5.52
C TYR A 11 7.44 -10.91 4.32
N ARG A 12 7.09 -11.56 3.20
CA ARG A 12 7.69 -11.23 1.92
C ARG A 12 7.27 -9.79 1.59
N PRO A 13 8.20 -8.89 1.24
CA PRO A 13 7.83 -7.56 0.80
C PRO A 13 6.89 -7.72 -0.39
N TYR A 14 5.67 -7.21 -0.21
CA TYR A 14 4.73 -6.90 -1.29
C TYR A 14 5.50 -6.04 -2.29
N PRO A 15 5.71 -6.56 -3.50
CA PRO A 15 4.85 -6.11 -4.57
C PRO A 15 4.12 -7.32 -5.14
N TRP A 16 3.10 -7.04 -5.93
CA TRP A 16 2.48 -7.91 -6.92
C TRP A 16 3.31 -9.15 -7.27
N PRO A 17 2.73 -10.37 -7.33
CA PRO A 17 3.50 -11.62 -7.42
C PRO A 17 4.29 -11.75 -8.74
N TRP A 18 4.06 -10.81 -9.68
CA TRP A 18 4.69 -10.69 -10.97
C TRP A 18 5.73 -9.55 -11.08
N ALA A 19 5.76 -8.60 -10.14
CA ALA A 19 6.81 -7.59 -10.11
C ALA A 19 8.08 -8.25 -9.57
N GLN A 20 8.92 -8.75 -10.48
CA GLN A 20 10.27 -9.18 -10.11
C GLN A 20 10.96 -8.01 -9.42
N SER A 21 11.65 -8.29 -8.30
CA SER A 21 12.47 -7.29 -7.62
C SER A 21 13.42 -6.67 -8.65
N SER A 22 13.18 -5.41 -8.98
CA SER A 22 14.01 -4.65 -9.91
C SER A 22 15.43 -4.58 -9.36
N ILE A 23 16.43 -4.49 -10.25
CA ILE A 23 17.82 -4.17 -9.87
C ILE A 23 17.91 -2.85 -9.07
N LEU A 24 16.89 -2.00 -9.21
CA LEU A 24 16.74 -0.74 -8.47
C LEU A 24 16.38 -0.92 -7.00
N GLN A 25 16.10 -2.14 -6.54
CA GLN A 25 15.97 -2.45 -5.12
C GLN A 25 17.18 -3.24 -4.65
N PRO A 26 17.93 -2.75 -3.64
CA PRO A 26 18.89 -3.61 -2.96
C PRO A 26 18.14 -4.81 -2.40
N THR A 27 18.51 -6.02 -2.84
CA THR A 27 17.90 -7.25 -2.32
C THR A 27 18.21 -7.36 -0.84
N THR A 28 17.22 -7.19 0.03
CA THR A 28 17.33 -7.62 1.42
C THR A 28 17.39 -9.15 1.39
N GLU A 29 18.53 -9.73 1.79
CA GLU A 29 18.74 -11.17 1.69
C GLU A 29 17.64 -11.95 2.44
N LYS A 30 17.23 -13.07 1.84
CA LYS A 30 16.29 -14.05 2.41
C LYS A 30 16.77 -14.45 3.82
N SER A 31 15.98 -14.08 4.83
CA SER A 31 16.09 -14.66 6.18
C SER A 31 16.13 -16.19 6.07
N THR A 32 17.18 -16.80 6.61
CA THR A 32 17.44 -18.23 6.54
C THR A 32 16.35 -19.01 7.29
N SER A 33 15.54 -19.75 6.51
CA SER A 33 14.52 -20.69 6.96
C SER A 33 15.11 -21.76 7.90
N TRP A 34 14.50 -21.93 9.07
CA TRP A 34 14.73 -23.06 9.99
C TRP A 34 13.64 -24.13 9.79
N MET A 35 14.04 -25.39 9.95
CA MET A 35 13.38 -26.63 9.50
C MET A 35 11.95 -26.91 10.03
N ASP A 36 11.12 -27.49 9.17
CA ASP A 36 9.75 -27.98 9.40
C ASP A 36 9.70 -29.23 10.30
N VAL A 37 8.79 -29.24 11.27
CA VAL A 37 8.35 -30.44 12.01
C VAL A 37 6.83 -30.35 12.18
N ASP A 38 6.11 -31.28 11.55
CA ASP A 38 4.65 -31.44 11.65
C ASP A 38 4.29 -32.24 12.92
N PHE A 39 3.35 -31.78 13.76
CA PHE A 39 2.41 -32.67 14.46
C PHE A 39 1.21 -31.96 15.13
N ASP A 40 0.15 -32.75 15.30
CA ASP A 40 -1.28 -32.43 15.47
C ASP A 40 -1.73 -31.53 16.65
N SER A 41 -2.82 -30.80 16.40
CA SER A 41 -3.49 -29.86 17.30
C SER A 41 -4.90 -30.35 17.69
N ASP A 42 -5.14 -30.48 19.00
CA ASP A 42 -6.47 -30.46 19.62
C ASP A 42 -6.37 -29.57 20.87
N GLY A 43 -7.20 -28.53 20.97
CA GLY A 43 -7.17 -27.63 22.13
C GLY A 43 -8.19 -26.50 22.08
N ASP A 44 -9.38 -26.80 22.60
CA ASP A 44 -10.55 -25.94 22.84
C ASP A 44 -10.23 -24.81 23.84
N TYR A 45 -10.63 -23.56 23.56
CA TYR A 45 -10.47 -22.41 24.47
C TYR A 45 -11.82 -21.72 24.71
N SER A 46 -12.27 -21.74 25.97
CA SER A 46 -13.38 -20.96 26.49
C SER A 46 -12.86 -19.61 27.00
N SER A 47 -13.52 -18.52 26.61
CA SER A 47 -13.26 -17.17 27.11
C SER A 47 -14.18 -16.85 28.28
N ASP A 48 -13.58 -16.34 29.36
CA ASP A 48 -14.24 -15.90 30.59
C ASP A 48 -14.21 -14.37 30.62
N ASP A 49 -15.39 -13.75 30.75
CA ASP A 49 -15.60 -12.30 30.75
C ASP A 49 -15.52 -11.78 32.19
N GLY A 50 -14.58 -10.86 32.44
CA GLY A 50 -14.47 -10.12 33.69
C GLY A 50 -14.75 -8.64 33.49
N GLU A 51 -15.96 -8.21 33.85
CA GLU A 51 -16.29 -6.81 34.12
C GLU A 51 -15.63 -6.39 35.45
N ASP A 52 -15.06 -5.18 35.51
CA ASP A 52 -15.06 -4.45 36.78
C ASP A 52 -15.08 -2.93 36.59
N SER A 53 -15.64 -2.31 37.60
CA SER A 53 -16.28 -0.99 37.64
C SER A 53 -15.47 -0.05 38.52
N SER A 54 -15.99 1.18 38.69
CA SER A 54 -15.70 2.18 39.74
C SER A 54 -14.51 3.12 39.48
N ASP A 55 -14.47 4.36 39.96
CA ASP A 55 -15.41 5.35 40.53
C ASP A 55 -14.55 6.61 40.83
N ASP A 56 -15.21 7.73 41.10
CA ASP A 56 -14.74 9.10 41.22
C ASP A 56 -13.54 9.39 42.17
N GLY A 57 -12.86 10.53 41.94
CA GLY A 57 -11.91 11.09 42.91
C GLY A 57 -11.22 12.40 42.48
N ASP A 58 -11.80 13.52 42.91
CA ASP A 58 -11.29 14.90 42.87
C ASP A 58 -10.25 15.13 44.00
N ASP A 59 -9.21 15.95 43.77
CA ASP A 59 -8.62 16.94 44.71
C ASP A 59 -7.16 17.39 44.41
N SER A 60 -7.03 18.72 44.23
CA SER A 60 -6.11 19.64 44.94
C SER A 60 -4.56 19.50 44.88
N ASP A 61 -3.95 20.40 44.09
CA ASP A 61 -2.91 21.40 44.42
C ASP A 61 -1.87 21.15 45.55
N SER A 62 -0.58 21.17 45.21
CA SER A 62 0.50 21.91 45.92
C SER A 62 1.88 21.66 45.29
N GLY A 63 2.72 22.71 45.29
CA GLY A 63 4.00 22.83 44.58
C GLY A 63 5.25 22.17 45.22
N PRO A 64 6.46 22.71 44.95
CA PRO A 64 7.61 21.91 44.52
C PRO A 64 8.61 21.59 45.64
N SER A 65 9.39 20.52 45.45
CA SER A 65 10.56 20.21 46.28
C SER A 65 11.71 19.67 45.44
N SER A 66 12.82 20.40 45.47
CA SER A 66 14.13 20.01 44.95
C SER A 66 14.80 18.98 45.84
N SER A 67 15.45 17.96 45.27
CA SER A 67 16.55 17.28 45.95
C SER A 67 17.58 16.77 44.95
N ASP A 68 18.72 17.46 44.94
CA ASP A 68 19.99 17.03 44.37
C ASP A 68 20.46 15.73 45.04
N HIS A 69 20.79 14.72 44.25
CA HIS A 69 21.57 13.56 44.70
C HIS A 69 22.87 13.49 43.89
N HIS A 70 23.94 13.99 44.51
CA HIS A 70 25.32 13.73 44.13
C HIS A 70 25.62 12.24 44.36
N ILE A 71 25.81 11.48 43.28
CA ILE A 71 26.49 10.18 43.32
C ILE A 71 27.99 10.46 43.20
N SER A 72 28.77 10.00 44.17
CA SER A 72 30.22 10.18 44.19
C SER A 72 30.92 9.08 43.37
N ASP A 73 31.90 9.47 42.57
CA ASP A 73 32.70 8.62 41.65
C ASP A 73 33.71 7.69 42.37
N SER A 74 33.38 7.12 43.53
CA SER A 74 34.32 6.25 44.27
C SER A 74 33.81 4.87 44.67
N GLU A 75 32.63 4.45 44.20
CA GLU A 75 32.06 3.10 44.45
C GLU A 75 31.81 2.28 43.17
N ILE A 76 32.69 2.38 42.17
CA ILE A 76 32.72 1.43 41.04
C ILE A 76 34.14 0.90 40.86
N ALA A 77 34.61 0.15 41.85
CA ALA A 77 35.72 -0.78 41.69
C ALA A 77 35.59 -1.87 42.75
N VAL A 78 35.84 -3.12 42.35
CA VAL A 78 35.81 -4.35 43.17
C VAL A 78 34.46 -5.09 43.22
N VAL A 79 33.95 -5.48 42.05
CA VAL A 79 33.44 -6.86 41.85
C VAL A 79 33.97 -7.33 40.50
N THR A 80 35.22 -7.76 40.51
CA THR A 80 35.93 -8.30 39.36
C THR A 80 36.15 -9.80 39.57
N LEU A 81 35.96 -10.56 38.49
CA LEU A 81 36.33 -11.98 38.31
C LEU A 81 35.50 -13.03 39.06
N ASP A 82 34.42 -13.55 38.44
CA ASP A 82 34.33 -15.00 38.13
C ASP A 82 33.15 -15.44 37.21
N ARG A 83 32.84 -14.73 36.12
CA ARG A 83 31.72 -15.15 35.24
C ARG A 83 31.85 -14.88 33.75
N PHE A 84 33.07 -14.80 33.23
CA PHE A 84 33.33 -14.65 31.79
C PHE A 84 33.91 -15.95 31.18
N LYS A 85 33.11 -17.02 31.19
CA LYS A 85 33.23 -18.09 30.18
C LYS A 85 32.22 -17.80 29.08
N TRP A 86 32.57 -16.89 28.19
CA TRP A 86 31.85 -16.73 26.94
C TRP A 86 31.97 -18.01 26.13
N ARG A 87 30.81 -18.54 25.76
CA ARG A 87 30.66 -19.48 24.65
C ARG A 87 31.39 -18.92 23.43
N SER A 88 32.46 -19.57 23.03
CA SER A 88 33.11 -19.41 21.72
C SER A 88 32.20 -20.03 20.65
N GLY A 89 31.03 -19.43 20.43
CA GLY A 89 30.17 -19.66 19.27
C GLY A 89 30.52 -18.70 18.13
N PRO A 90 30.02 -18.93 16.91
CA PRO A 90 30.55 -18.39 15.66
C PRO A 90 30.29 -16.88 15.53
N ARG A 91 31.13 -16.05 16.15
CA ARG A 91 31.15 -14.59 15.97
C ARG A 91 32.15 -14.14 14.89
N LEU A 92 33.09 -15.00 14.51
CA LEU A 92 34.11 -14.69 13.50
C LEU A 92 33.60 -14.74 12.05
N THR A 93 32.52 -15.47 11.76
CA THR A 93 31.95 -15.51 10.40
C THR A 93 31.19 -14.25 10.02
N ARG A 94 30.58 -13.54 11.00
CA ARG A 94 29.81 -12.30 10.74
C ARG A 94 30.71 -11.11 10.38
N PHE A 95 31.91 -11.04 10.97
CA PHE A 95 32.89 -10.01 10.65
C PHE A 95 33.55 -10.22 9.27
N GLN A 96 33.78 -11.47 8.87
CA GLN A 96 34.30 -11.78 7.53
C GLN A 96 33.25 -11.52 6.44
N GLN A 97 31.97 -11.88 6.66
CA GLN A 97 30.88 -11.53 5.76
C GLN A 97 30.68 -10.00 5.64
N GLY A 98 30.87 -9.24 6.73
CA GLY A 98 30.80 -7.78 6.68
C GLY A 98 31.96 -7.11 5.93
N GLN A 99 33.16 -7.71 5.90
CA GLN A 99 34.31 -7.13 5.18
C GLN A 99 34.26 -7.39 3.67
N GLU A 100 33.81 -8.58 3.22
CA GLU A 100 33.60 -8.85 1.78
C GLU A 100 32.48 -7.98 1.18
N GLN A 101 31.47 -7.60 1.97
CA GLN A 101 30.37 -6.73 1.52
C GLN A 101 30.78 -5.26 1.34
N VAL A 102 31.80 -4.77 2.06
CA VAL A 102 32.22 -3.36 1.96
C VAL A 102 33.02 -3.08 0.69
N GLU A 103 33.74 -4.08 0.14
CA GLU A 103 34.54 -3.89 -1.08
C GLU A 103 33.70 -3.79 -2.36
N ASP A 104 32.43 -4.21 -2.33
CA ASP A 104 31.53 -4.20 -3.50
C ASP A 104 30.57 -3.00 -3.55
N LEU A 105 30.53 -2.16 -2.50
CA LEU A 105 29.59 -1.04 -2.43
C LEU A 105 29.74 -0.02 -3.59
N PRO A 106 30.96 0.40 -4.00
CA PRO A 106 31.10 1.32 -5.13
C PRO A 106 30.56 0.73 -6.44
N ARG A 107 30.69 -0.58 -6.64
CA ARG A 107 30.17 -1.28 -7.82
C ARG A 107 28.65 -1.34 -7.78
N GLN A 108 28.06 -1.69 -6.64
CA GLN A 108 26.60 -1.70 -6.47
C GLN A 108 26.00 -0.32 -6.70
N ILE A 109 26.62 0.74 -6.15
CA ILE A 109 26.21 2.13 -6.41
C ILE A 109 26.30 2.45 -7.91
N ALA A 110 27.38 2.06 -8.58
CA ALA A 110 27.53 2.30 -10.02
C ALA A 110 26.48 1.55 -10.85
N GLU A 111 26.14 0.31 -10.47
CA GLU A 111 25.10 -0.49 -11.12
C GLU A 111 23.70 0.14 -10.90
N LEU A 112 23.40 0.63 -9.69
CA LEU A 112 22.16 1.35 -9.39
C LEU A 112 22.04 2.66 -10.17
N VAL A 113 23.09 3.50 -10.17
CA VAL A 113 23.11 4.76 -10.92
C VAL A 113 22.92 4.50 -12.42
N LYS A 114 23.56 3.47 -12.96
CA LYS A 114 23.38 3.09 -14.36
C LYS A 114 21.93 2.65 -14.62
N ALA A 115 21.35 1.81 -13.76
CA ALA A 115 19.97 1.37 -13.93
C ALA A 115 18.97 2.55 -13.83
N GLU A 116 19.23 3.53 -12.97
CA GLU A 116 18.45 4.77 -12.91
C GLU A 116 18.55 5.57 -14.21
N GLN A 117 19.75 5.72 -14.76
CA GLN A 117 19.98 6.40 -16.04
C GLN A 117 19.28 5.69 -17.20
N ASP A 118 19.39 4.36 -17.26
CA ASP A 118 18.73 3.54 -18.28
C ASP A 118 17.20 3.68 -18.18
N CYS A 119 16.63 3.63 -16.97
CA CYS A 119 15.19 3.85 -16.75
C CYS A 119 14.74 5.25 -17.19
N ALA A 120 15.48 6.30 -16.79
CA ALA A 120 15.18 7.67 -17.15
C ALA A 120 15.27 7.90 -18.68
N ALA A 121 16.23 7.26 -19.35
CA ALA A 121 16.40 7.37 -20.80
C ALA A 121 15.28 6.69 -21.60
N GLU A 122 14.67 5.65 -21.03
CA GLU A 122 13.56 4.91 -21.63
C GLU A 122 12.18 5.41 -21.20
N TYR A 123 12.12 6.41 -20.31
CA TYR A 123 10.86 6.97 -19.85
C TYR A 123 10.19 7.81 -20.95
N ASP A 124 9.02 7.34 -21.40
CA ASP A 124 8.13 8.07 -22.30
C ASP A 124 6.86 8.52 -21.55
N PRO A 125 6.72 9.82 -21.21
CA PRO A 125 5.52 10.34 -20.60
C PRO A 125 4.25 10.11 -21.41
N ASP A 126 4.31 10.14 -22.74
CA ASP A 126 3.12 9.97 -23.60
C ASP A 126 2.65 8.51 -23.60
N GLN A 127 3.58 7.55 -23.50
CA GLN A 127 3.25 6.14 -23.28
C GLN A 127 2.54 5.93 -21.94
N VAL A 128 3.02 6.57 -20.86
CA VAL A 128 2.37 6.47 -19.54
C VAL A 128 0.97 7.06 -19.56
N VAL A 129 0.79 8.24 -20.16
CA VAL A 129 -0.53 8.85 -20.37
C VAL A 129 -1.44 7.88 -21.13
N SER A 130 -0.98 7.34 -22.26
CA SER A 130 -1.75 6.41 -23.07
C SER A 130 -2.18 5.15 -22.30
N LEU A 131 -1.30 4.58 -21.48
CA LEU A 131 -1.61 3.40 -20.68
C LEU A 131 -2.61 3.70 -19.55
N ILE A 132 -2.48 4.85 -18.89
CA ILE A 132 -3.45 5.26 -17.86
C ILE A 132 -4.82 5.52 -18.50
N THR A 133 -4.86 6.17 -19.67
CA THR A 133 -6.09 6.34 -20.45
C THR A 133 -6.73 5.00 -20.80
N GLN A 134 -5.95 4.06 -21.36
CA GLN A 134 -6.43 2.73 -21.67
C GLN A 134 -6.96 1.98 -20.45
N LEU A 135 -6.32 2.16 -19.28
CA LEU A 135 -6.80 1.56 -18.04
C LEU A 135 -8.16 2.13 -17.63
N TYR A 136 -8.35 3.45 -17.68
CA TYR A 136 -9.61 4.08 -17.30
C TYR A 136 -10.75 3.74 -18.27
N GLU A 137 -10.47 3.76 -19.57
CA GLU A 137 -11.39 3.33 -20.62
C GLU A 137 -11.78 1.86 -20.45
N LEU A 138 -10.82 0.98 -20.15
CA LEU A 138 -11.09 -0.43 -19.88
C LEU A 138 -12.05 -0.61 -18.70
N LEU A 139 -11.81 0.09 -17.60
CA LEU A 139 -12.65 0.01 -16.40
C LEU A 139 -14.07 0.56 -16.68
N ALA A 140 -14.20 1.62 -17.47
CA ALA A 140 -15.50 2.15 -17.91
C ALA A 140 -16.26 1.14 -18.77
N ALA A 141 -15.56 0.53 -19.72
CA ALA A 141 -16.11 -0.50 -20.61
C ALA A 141 -16.57 -1.74 -19.82
N MET A 142 -15.85 -2.10 -18.74
CA MET A 142 -16.25 -3.17 -17.83
C MET A 142 -17.40 -2.80 -16.89
N GLY A 143 -17.85 -1.53 -16.87
CA GLY A 143 -18.98 -1.09 -16.07
C GLY A 143 -18.62 -0.64 -14.64
N GLN A 144 -17.35 -0.32 -14.38
CA GLN A 144 -16.93 0.35 -13.12
C GLN A 144 -17.60 1.71 -12.97
N TRP A 145 -17.61 2.49 -14.06
CA TRP A 145 -18.13 3.85 -14.12
C TRP A 145 -18.74 4.13 -15.50
N SER A 146 -19.40 5.28 -15.63
CA SER A 146 -19.81 5.79 -16.93
C SER A 146 -18.59 6.19 -17.75
N GLU A 147 -18.68 6.09 -19.08
CA GLU A 147 -17.65 6.64 -19.97
C GLU A 147 -17.52 8.15 -19.82
N ASP A 148 -18.65 8.83 -19.53
CA ASP A 148 -18.70 10.28 -19.26
C ASP A 148 -18.00 10.69 -17.96
N SER A 149 -17.67 9.73 -17.08
CA SER A 149 -16.91 10.00 -15.86
C SER A 149 -15.43 10.26 -16.14
N ILE A 150 -14.93 9.96 -17.35
CA ILE A 150 -13.52 10.20 -17.71
C ILE A 150 -13.39 11.59 -18.35
N ARG A 151 -12.60 12.45 -17.71
CA ARG A 151 -12.21 13.76 -18.25
C ARG A 151 -10.87 13.63 -18.98
N TYR A 152 -10.89 13.86 -20.27
CA TYR A 152 -9.69 13.80 -21.12
C TYR A 152 -9.02 15.18 -21.21
N PRO A 153 -7.68 15.22 -21.37
CA PRO A 153 -7.00 16.46 -21.73
C PRO A 153 -7.49 16.99 -23.10
N PRO A 154 -7.39 18.31 -23.37
CA PRO A 154 -6.89 19.36 -22.48
C PRO A 154 -7.93 19.76 -21.42
N HIS A 155 -7.50 19.83 -20.16
CA HIS A 155 -8.34 20.26 -19.03
C HIS A 155 -8.53 21.77 -19.07
N LEU A 156 -9.64 22.23 -19.64
CA LEU A 156 -9.94 23.67 -19.76
C LEU A 156 -10.84 24.20 -18.64
N ASP A 157 -11.59 23.32 -17.96
CA ASP A 157 -12.58 23.72 -16.95
C ASP A 157 -12.78 22.62 -15.87
N PRO A 158 -12.21 22.79 -14.66
CA PRO A 158 -11.09 23.68 -14.36
C PRO A 158 -9.77 23.17 -14.96
N PRO A 159 -8.83 24.07 -15.34
CA PRO A 159 -7.48 23.68 -15.68
C PRO A 159 -6.67 23.34 -14.42
N VAL A 160 -5.56 22.61 -14.61
CA VAL A 160 -4.57 22.39 -13.53
C VAL A 160 -4.01 23.74 -13.09
N ASN A 161 -4.06 24.05 -11.80
CA ASN A 161 -3.50 25.28 -11.24
C ASN A 161 -1.95 25.19 -11.20
N GLU A 162 -1.30 25.57 -12.30
CA GLU A 162 0.16 25.50 -12.45
C GLU A 162 0.90 26.40 -11.44
N GLU A 163 0.30 27.53 -11.05
CA GLU A 163 0.89 28.44 -10.07
C GLU A 163 0.93 27.78 -8.69
N LEU A 164 -0.20 27.24 -8.22
CA LEU A 164 -0.27 26.49 -6.98
C LEU A 164 0.65 25.26 -7.02
N ALA A 165 0.64 24.49 -8.11
CA ALA A 165 1.51 23.33 -8.26
C ALA A 165 3.00 23.71 -8.14
N THR A 166 3.40 24.85 -8.72
CA THR A 166 4.76 25.38 -8.58
C THR A 166 5.06 25.80 -7.15
N GLN A 167 4.12 26.49 -6.46
CA GLN A 167 4.27 26.87 -5.05
C GLN A 167 4.37 25.66 -4.10
N LEU A 168 3.67 24.58 -4.42
CA LEU A 168 3.73 23.29 -3.74
C LEU A 168 5.02 22.50 -4.01
N GLY A 169 5.84 23.00 -4.96
CA GLY A 169 7.16 22.49 -5.27
C GLY A 169 7.16 21.32 -6.25
N TYR A 170 6.13 21.15 -7.07
CA TYR A 170 6.18 20.18 -8.17
C TYR A 170 7.18 20.65 -9.25
N THR A 171 7.86 19.70 -9.89
CA THR A 171 8.71 19.98 -11.07
C THR A 171 7.89 20.28 -12.32
N SER A 172 8.48 20.99 -13.29
CA SER A 172 7.81 21.28 -14.57
C SER A 172 7.41 20.00 -15.31
N SER A 173 8.21 18.94 -15.26
CA SER A 173 7.88 17.64 -15.86
C SER A 173 6.66 16.98 -15.22
N ALA A 174 6.52 17.09 -13.90
CA ALA A 174 5.34 16.58 -13.19
C ALA A 174 4.09 17.40 -13.55
N ILE A 175 4.20 18.74 -13.56
CA ILE A 175 3.10 19.64 -13.95
C ILE A 175 2.67 19.40 -15.41
N ASP A 176 3.63 19.23 -16.33
CA ASP A 176 3.36 18.91 -17.73
C ASP A 176 2.70 17.54 -17.90
N LEU A 177 2.99 16.58 -17.02
CA LEU A 177 2.29 15.29 -17.00
C LEU A 177 0.86 15.43 -16.46
N MET A 178 0.64 16.16 -15.36
CA MET A 178 -0.70 16.43 -14.79
C MET A 178 -1.65 16.98 -15.85
N LYS A 179 -1.19 17.91 -16.70
CA LYS A 179 -1.99 18.50 -17.78
C LYS A 179 -2.40 17.50 -18.88
N ARG A 180 -1.70 16.37 -19.00
CA ARG A 180 -1.92 15.35 -20.04
C ARG A 180 -2.62 14.09 -19.52
N LEU A 181 -2.67 13.87 -18.22
CA LEU A 181 -3.34 12.69 -17.65
C LEU A 181 -4.85 12.80 -17.81
N PRO A 182 -5.58 11.71 -18.08
CA PRO A 182 -7.02 11.68 -17.88
C PRO A 182 -7.34 11.68 -16.38
N PHE A 183 -8.49 12.22 -16.01
CA PHE A 183 -8.99 12.21 -14.63
C PHE A 183 -10.38 11.58 -14.54
N ILE A 184 -10.71 11.02 -13.38
CA ILE A 184 -12.05 10.49 -13.10
C ILE A 184 -12.83 11.57 -12.34
N VAL A 185 -13.96 12.00 -12.87
CA VAL A 185 -14.88 12.92 -12.21
C VAL A 185 -15.65 12.16 -11.14
N HIS A 186 -15.47 12.56 -9.89
CA HIS A 186 -16.17 11.95 -8.75
C HIS A 186 -17.52 12.63 -8.54
N GLU A 187 -18.60 11.84 -8.45
CA GLU A 187 -19.85 12.34 -7.88
C GLU A 187 -19.71 12.39 -6.35
N ALA A 188 -20.06 13.52 -5.73
CA ALA A 188 -19.74 13.86 -4.33
C ALA A 188 -20.24 12.87 -3.25
N ASN A 189 -20.97 11.82 -3.62
CA ASN A 189 -21.53 10.82 -2.70
C ASN A 189 -21.16 9.37 -3.04
N ASP A 190 -20.31 9.13 -4.05
CA ASP A 190 -20.03 7.77 -4.53
C ASP A 190 -18.56 7.35 -4.30
N PHE A 191 -18.15 7.37 -3.03
CA PHE A 191 -16.82 6.91 -2.64
C PHE A 191 -16.64 5.40 -2.84
N ASP A 192 -17.73 4.61 -2.82
CA ASP A 192 -17.67 3.15 -2.88
C ASP A 192 -17.42 2.60 -4.30
N HIS A 193 -17.66 3.38 -5.36
CA HIS A 193 -17.53 2.95 -6.75
C HIS A 193 -16.30 3.50 -7.49
N THR A 194 -15.44 4.27 -6.82
CA THR A 194 -14.29 4.93 -7.46
C THR A 194 -12.94 4.26 -7.21
N TYR A 195 -12.95 3.14 -6.48
CA TYR A 195 -11.73 2.44 -6.10
C TYR A 195 -11.20 1.53 -7.23
N ILE A 196 -10.10 1.92 -7.88
CA ILE A 196 -9.32 1.03 -8.76
C ILE A 196 -8.57 -0.01 -7.94
N ILE A 197 -8.08 0.39 -6.77
CA ILE A 197 -7.36 -0.44 -5.81
C ILE A 197 -7.99 -0.20 -4.43
N GLY A 198 -7.90 -1.19 -3.52
CA GLY A 198 -8.48 -1.17 -2.17
C GLY A 198 -8.34 0.19 -1.49
N ARG A 199 -9.49 0.83 -1.20
CA ARG A 199 -9.59 2.10 -0.45
C ARG A 199 -8.76 3.26 -1.07
N THR A 200 -8.60 3.31 -2.39
CA THR A 200 -7.86 4.37 -3.11
C THR A 200 -8.74 5.16 -4.06
N ARG A 201 -8.64 6.48 -4.09
CA ARG A 201 -9.25 7.29 -5.15
C ARG A 201 -8.21 7.73 -6.18
N CYS A 202 -8.64 7.95 -7.43
CA CYS A 202 -7.77 8.55 -8.44
C CYS A 202 -7.52 10.01 -8.11
N ALA A 203 -6.28 10.47 -8.23
CA ALA A 203 -5.94 11.89 -8.07
C ALA A 203 -6.49 12.69 -9.26
N ASP A 204 -7.21 13.77 -9.00
CA ASP A 204 -7.66 14.76 -9.97
C ASP A 204 -6.92 16.08 -9.73
N TYR A 205 -5.82 16.32 -10.45
CA TYR A 205 -5.01 17.52 -10.27
C TYR A 205 -5.61 18.81 -10.84
N THR A 206 -6.84 18.76 -11.35
CA THR A 206 -7.63 19.97 -11.58
C THR A 206 -8.29 20.47 -10.30
N ASP A 207 -8.39 19.62 -9.27
CA ASP A 207 -8.80 19.98 -7.91
C ASP A 207 -7.57 20.41 -7.09
N GLU A 208 -7.68 21.56 -6.44
CA GLU A 208 -6.60 22.12 -5.63
C GLU A 208 -6.33 21.30 -4.36
N GLY A 209 -7.36 20.66 -3.80
CA GLY A 209 -7.22 19.76 -2.65
C GLY A 209 -6.40 18.52 -2.99
N ASP A 210 -6.62 17.92 -4.16
CA ASP A 210 -5.81 16.81 -4.66
C ASP A 210 -4.36 17.22 -4.99
N LEU A 211 -4.16 18.45 -5.48
CA LEU A 211 -2.81 19.01 -5.68
C LEU A 211 -2.04 19.10 -4.35
N GLU A 212 -2.69 19.60 -3.30
CA GLU A 212 -2.12 19.71 -1.95
C GLU A 212 -1.88 18.33 -1.33
N GLU A 213 -2.90 17.46 -1.33
CA GLU A 213 -2.82 16.09 -0.81
C GLU A 213 -1.76 15.28 -1.55
N GLY A 214 -1.58 15.47 -2.86
CA GLY A 214 -0.54 14.81 -3.64
C GLY A 214 0.90 15.13 -3.19
N ARG A 215 1.14 16.22 -2.45
CA ARG A 215 2.46 16.48 -1.85
C ARG A 215 2.65 15.78 -0.52
N HIS A 216 1.55 15.39 0.12
CA HIS A 216 1.53 14.88 1.48
C HIS A 216 0.42 13.84 1.66
N PRO A 217 0.41 12.73 0.88
CA PRO A 217 -0.74 11.86 0.81
C PRO A 217 -0.97 11.16 2.16
N TYR A 218 -2.21 10.74 2.45
CA TYR A 218 -2.50 9.95 3.64
C TYR A 218 -1.58 8.70 3.74
N PRO A 219 -1.11 8.28 4.94
CA PRO A 219 -1.32 8.90 6.25
C PRO A 219 -0.37 10.08 6.54
N TYR A 220 0.56 10.39 5.64
CA TYR A 220 1.68 11.28 5.90
C TYR A 220 1.24 12.68 6.36
N GLN A 221 0.10 13.21 5.87
CA GLN A 221 -0.48 14.48 6.35
C GLN A 221 -0.79 14.56 7.85
N TYR A 222 -0.95 13.43 8.53
CA TYR A 222 -1.24 13.39 9.96
C TYR A 222 -0.01 13.07 10.81
N LEU A 223 1.14 12.81 10.18
CA LEU A 223 2.39 12.53 10.87
C LEU A 223 3.19 13.82 11.02
N ASP A 224 3.26 14.33 12.26
CA ASP A 224 4.03 15.52 12.57
C ASP A 224 5.50 15.36 12.14
N GLY A 225 6.00 16.34 11.39
CA GLY A 225 7.38 16.34 10.91
C GLY A 225 7.65 15.42 9.71
N CYS A 226 6.63 14.78 9.15
CA CYS A 226 6.77 14.10 7.86
C CYS A 226 7.13 15.14 6.78
N PRO A 227 8.18 14.92 5.96
CA PRO A 227 8.48 15.79 4.84
C PRO A 227 7.50 15.57 3.69
N LYS A 228 7.30 16.62 2.90
CA LYS A 228 6.65 16.51 1.58
C LYS A 228 7.38 15.48 0.73
N LEU A 229 6.62 14.81 -0.15
CA LEU A 229 7.19 13.94 -1.18
C LEU A 229 8.22 14.69 -2.02
N ASP A 230 9.11 13.98 -2.70
CA ASP A 230 10.05 14.66 -3.60
C ASP A 230 9.31 15.36 -4.77
N PRO A 231 9.80 16.51 -5.28
CA PRO A 231 9.16 17.33 -6.33
C PRO A 231 8.71 16.63 -7.63
N TRP A 232 9.34 15.51 -7.96
CA TRP A 232 9.08 14.73 -9.18
C TRP A 232 8.20 13.50 -8.94
N LEU A 233 7.83 13.24 -7.69
CA LEU A 233 6.89 12.17 -7.34
C LEU A 233 5.46 12.66 -7.49
N LEU A 234 4.65 11.87 -8.19
CA LEU A 234 3.28 12.16 -8.55
C LEU A 234 2.36 11.01 -8.12
N PRO A 235 1.65 11.13 -6.98
CA PRO A 235 0.61 10.17 -6.62
C PRO A 235 -0.49 10.09 -7.68
N LEU A 236 -0.61 8.95 -8.35
CA LEU A 236 -1.68 8.69 -9.32
C LEU A 236 -2.96 8.21 -8.63
N MET A 237 -2.80 7.54 -7.49
CA MET A 237 -3.88 7.12 -6.61
C MET A 237 -3.61 7.58 -5.19
N LEU A 238 -4.56 8.30 -4.62
CA LEU A 238 -4.52 8.78 -3.24
C LEU A 238 -5.22 7.77 -2.33
N PRO A 239 -4.55 7.30 -1.26
CA PRO A 239 -5.20 6.44 -0.29
C PRO A 239 -6.21 7.25 0.52
N THR A 240 -7.30 6.61 0.94
CA THR A 240 -8.23 7.23 1.89
C THR A 240 -7.70 7.12 3.32
N ARG A 241 -7.88 5.97 3.98
CA ARG A 241 -7.29 5.67 5.29
C ARG A 241 -6.28 4.54 5.14
N ASP A 242 -6.77 3.35 4.86
CA ASP A 242 -5.94 2.14 4.87
C ASP A 242 -5.66 1.64 3.44
N GLY A 243 -5.62 2.57 2.48
CA GLY A 243 -5.58 2.24 1.05
C GLY A 243 -4.19 1.97 0.50
N PHE A 244 -4.16 1.61 -0.77
CA PHE A 244 -2.93 1.58 -1.54
C PHE A 244 -2.49 2.97 -2.00
N GLN A 245 -1.18 3.12 -2.17
CA GLN A 245 -0.56 4.25 -2.82
C GLN A 245 0.01 3.77 -4.15
N VAL A 246 -0.23 4.54 -5.22
CA VAL A 246 0.42 4.35 -6.51
C VAL A 246 1.08 5.66 -6.88
N ILE A 247 2.39 5.74 -6.72
CA ILE A 247 3.18 6.97 -6.93
C ILE A 247 4.07 6.78 -8.14
N LEU A 248 3.96 7.68 -9.12
CA LEU A 248 4.84 7.74 -10.28
C LEU A 248 6.02 8.64 -10.00
N ASP A 249 7.22 8.12 -10.20
CA ASP A 249 8.44 8.91 -10.29
C ASP A 249 8.61 9.41 -11.72
N THR A 250 8.32 10.69 -11.94
CA THR A 250 8.40 11.33 -13.27
C THR A 250 9.83 11.62 -13.73
N LYS A 251 10.83 11.42 -12.87
CA LYS A 251 12.25 11.53 -13.24
C LYS A 251 12.76 10.22 -13.83
N LEU A 252 12.31 9.09 -13.28
CA LEU A 252 12.80 7.76 -13.63
C LEU A 252 11.82 6.94 -14.47
N GLY A 253 10.55 7.35 -14.59
CA GLY A 253 9.53 6.58 -15.30
C GLY A 253 9.14 5.27 -14.60
N VAL A 254 9.18 5.26 -13.27
CA VAL A 254 8.87 4.09 -12.44
C VAL A 254 7.72 4.36 -11.48
N VAL A 255 6.95 3.33 -11.16
CA VAL A 255 5.84 3.35 -10.21
C VAL A 255 6.26 2.64 -8.92
N ARG A 256 5.86 3.25 -7.81
CA ARG A 256 5.87 2.69 -6.46
C ARG A 256 4.44 2.36 -6.07
N ALA A 257 4.15 1.09 -5.81
CA ALA A 257 2.83 0.65 -5.40
C ALA A 257 2.90 -0.15 -4.09
N PHE A 258 2.28 0.36 -3.03
CA PHE A 258 2.32 -0.24 -1.69
C PHE A 258 1.05 0.08 -0.89
N SER A 259 0.76 -0.70 0.15
CA SER A 259 -0.39 -0.48 1.04
C SER A 259 0.01 0.39 2.23
N SER A 260 -0.80 1.37 2.61
CA SER A 260 -0.53 2.19 3.81
C SER A 260 -0.56 1.36 5.10
N GLU A 261 -1.22 0.21 5.12
CA GLU A 261 -1.18 -0.72 6.27
C GLU A 261 0.11 -1.55 6.33
N SER A 262 0.84 -1.62 5.20
CA SER A 262 2.05 -2.45 5.10
C SER A 262 3.28 -1.85 5.79
N GLY A 263 3.18 -0.61 6.31
CA GLY A 263 4.23 0.02 7.13
C GLY A 263 4.54 -0.71 8.44
N ARG A 264 3.70 -1.66 8.87
CA ARG A 264 3.98 -2.55 10.01
C ARG A 264 4.74 -3.83 9.61
N HIS A 265 5.55 -3.79 8.56
CA HIS A 265 6.24 -4.98 8.05
C HIS A 265 7.75 -4.93 8.33
N GLY A 266 8.11 -5.52 9.46
CA GLY A 266 9.50 -5.82 9.85
C GLY A 266 9.80 -5.28 11.24
N ASP A 267 10.76 -5.92 11.92
CA ASP A 267 11.41 -5.42 13.14
C ASP A 267 12.24 -4.16 12.82
N VAL A 268 11.64 -3.16 12.19
CA VAL A 268 12.26 -1.86 11.94
C VAL A 268 12.30 -1.18 13.30
N PRO A 269 13.48 -0.77 13.78
CA PRO A 269 13.59 -0.02 15.01
C PRO A 269 12.68 1.22 14.95
N ASP A 270 11.92 1.50 16.01
CA ASP A 270 10.97 2.63 16.13
C ASP A 270 11.60 4.00 15.76
N ASP A 271 12.93 4.06 15.71
CA ASP A 271 13.77 5.20 15.36
C ASP A 271 13.95 5.45 13.84
N GLU A 272 13.62 4.51 12.96
CA GLU A 272 13.55 4.75 11.51
C GLU A 272 12.12 5.08 11.07
N LEU A 273 11.85 6.37 10.92
CA LEU A 273 10.51 6.92 10.75
C LEU A 273 9.68 6.27 9.61
N GLU A 274 8.45 5.87 9.98
CA GLU A 274 7.39 5.30 9.13
C GLU A 274 7.10 6.11 7.84
N TRP A 275 7.45 7.39 7.79
CA TRP A 275 7.22 8.22 6.60
C TRP A 275 8.13 7.91 5.41
N THR A 276 9.15 7.06 5.57
CA THR A 276 10.05 6.66 4.46
C THR A 276 9.56 5.44 3.67
N ASP A 277 8.39 4.89 3.98
CA ASP A 277 7.88 3.65 3.37
C ASP A 277 7.86 3.67 1.84
N TYR A 278 7.47 4.78 1.23
CA TYR A 278 7.46 4.90 -0.22
C TYR A 278 8.87 4.73 -0.84
N ARG A 279 9.95 5.10 -0.13
CA ARG A 279 11.33 4.96 -0.61
C ARG A 279 11.75 3.50 -0.67
N ARG A 280 11.22 2.68 0.24
CA ARG A 280 11.45 1.23 0.34
C ARG A 280 10.56 0.44 -0.61
N ALA A 281 9.46 1.04 -1.05
CA ALA A 281 8.54 0.41 -1.98
C ALA A 281 9.23 -0.04 -3.29
N PRO A 282 8.83 -1.19 -3.84
CA PRO A 282 9.35 -1.67 -5.12
C PRO A 282 9.17 -0.69 -6.27
N LEU A 283 10.25 -0.60 -7.05
CA LEU A 283 10.34 0.20 -8.25
C LEU A 283 10.04 -0.68 -9.46
N VAL A 284 8.94 -0.38 -10.14
CA VAL A 284 8.52 -1.07 -11.37
C VAL A 284 8.43 -0.04 -12.48
N ARG A 285 8.88 -0.35 -13.69
CA ARG A 285 8.71 0.58 -14.82
C ARG A 285 7.23 0.89 -15.02
N ALA A 286 6.89 2.16 -15.23
CA ALA A 286 5.49 2.58 -15.32
C ALA A 286 4.75 1.86 -16.44
N ALA A 287 5.40 1.69 -17.60
CA ALA A 287 4.81 0.99 -18.74
C ALA A 287 4.47 -0.48 -18.41
N ASP A 288 5.40 -1.19 -17.78
CA ASP A 288 5.19 -2.59 -17.37
C ASP A 288 4.09 -2.68 -16.32
N TYR A 289 4.11 -1.79 -15.32
CA TYR A 289 3.11 -1.74 -14.26
C TYR A 289 1.69 -1.59 -14.82
N PHE A 290 1.45 -0.59 -15.67
CA PHE A 290 0.11 -0.36 -16.21
C PHE A 290 -0.32 -1.43 -17.21
N SER A 291 0.60 -1.96 -18.02
CA SER A 291 0.31 -3.06 -18.95
C SER A 291 -0.15 -4.31 -18.22
N GLU A 292 0.50 -4.66 -17.12
CA GLU A 292 0.13 -5.81 -16.27
C GLU A 292 -1.21 -5.58 -15.56
N VAL A 293 -1.47 -4.38 -15.06
CA VAL A 293 -2.78 -4.04 -14.45
C VAL A 293 -3.90 -4.14 -15.49
N ILE A 294 -3.71 -3.60 -16.70
CA ILE A 294 -4.65 -3.73 -17.82
C ILE A 294 -4.90 -5.20 -18.16
N TYR A 295 -3.83 -5.99 -18.28
CA TYR A 295 -3.93 -7.42 -18.57
C TYR A 295 -4.69 -8.17 -17.47
N ALA A 296 -4.46 -7.83 -16.20
CA ALA A 296 -5.14 -8.44 -15.07
C ALA A 296 -6.66 -8.21 -15.10
N TYR A 297 -7.11 -6.98 -15.40
CA TYR A 297 -8.52 -6.67 -15.58
C TYR A 297 -9.12 -7.36 -16.81
N ARG A 298 -8.41 -7.31 -17.94
CA ARG A 298 -8.89 -7.92 -19.19
C ARG A 298 -9.04 -9.44 -19.09
N SER A 299 -8.13 -10.10 -18.36
CA SER A 299 -8.17 -11.54 -18.09
C SER A 299 -9.14 -11.96 -16.98
N LEU A 300 -9.80 -11.00 -16.32
CA LEU A 300 -10.60 -11.21 -15.10
C LEU A 300 -9.81 -11.81 -13.94
N SER A 301 -8.47 -11.70 -13.96
CA SER A 301 -7.63 -11.93 -12.78
C SER A 301 -7.88 -10.87 -11.70
N ARG A 302 -8.43 -9.72 -12.11
CA ARG A 302 -9.09 -8.72 -11.27
C ARG A 302 -10.48 -8.42 -11.82
N LEU A 303 -11.40 -8.14 -10.91
CA LEU A 303 -12.79 -7.84 -11.21
C LEU A 303 -13.08 -6.39 -10.79
N PRO A 304 -13.47 -5.50 -11.71
CA PRO A 304 -14.02 -4.21 -11.31
C PRO A 304 -15.39 -4.41 -10.65
N VAL A 305 -15.96 -3.37 -10.05
CA VAL A 305 -17.33 -3.30 -9.50
C VAL A 305 -17.56 -4.11 -8.22
N ILE A 306 -16.52 -4.71 -7.65
CA ILE A 306 -16.51 -5.19 -6.27
C ILE A 306 -15.78 -4.19 -5.39
N HIS A 307 -16.06 -4.25 -4.08
CA HIS A 307 -15.27 -3.51 -3.10
C HIS A 307 -13.79 -3.81 -3.34
N ALA A 308 -12.96 -2.78 -3.45
CA ALA A 308 -11.62 -2.96 -3.99
C ALA A 308 -10.69 -3.81 -3.10
N ASP A 309 -10.98 -3.93 -1.79
CA ASP A 309 -10.36 -4.91 -0.87
C ASP A 309 -10.58 -6.37 -1.34
N LEU A 310 -11.69 -6.63 -2.02
CA LEU A 310 -11.99 -7.94 -2.61
C LEU A 310 -11.28 -8.15 -3.96
N ASN A 311 -10.60 -7.13 -4.48
CA ASN A 311 -10.01 -7.15 -5.80
C ASN A 311 -8.48 -7.31 -5.79
N ASP A 312 -7.86 -7.43 -4.61
CA ASP A 312 -6.44 -7.78 -4.48
C ASP A 312 -6.27 -9.32 -4.42
N PRO A 313 -5.75 -9.96 -5.49
CA PRO A 313 -5.52 -11.41 -5.51
C PRO A 313 -4.47 -11.89 -4.50
N LEU A 314 -3.70 -10.98 -3.90
CA LEU A 314 -2.68 -11.30 -2.90
C LEU A 314 -3.07 -10.98 -1.46
N GLU A 315 -4.17 -10.25 -1.21
CA GLU A 315 -4.78 -10.20 0.12
C GLU A 315 -5.46 -11.55 0.40
N LYS A 316 -4.65 -12.60 0.58
CA LYS A 316 -4.95 -13.70 1.51
C LYS A 316 -4.89 -13.21 2.96
N ARG A 317 -4.99 -11.90 3.20
CA ARG A 317 -5.06 -11.35 4.55
C ARG A 317 -6.38 -11.85 5.11
N HIS A 318 -6.27 -12.82 6.02
CA HIS A 318 -7.01 -13.11 7.24
C HIS A 318 -8.42 -12.55 7.50
N VAL A 319 -8.93 -11.57 6.74
CA VAL A 319 -10.35 -11.40 6.51
C VAL A 319 -10.84 -12.73 5.97
N THR A 320 -11.49 -13.48 6.84
CA THR A 320 -12.32 -14.60 6.41
C THR A 320 -13.32 -13.95 5.46
N LEU A 321 -13.04 -13.98 4.14
CA LEU A 321 -13.92 -13.45 3.11
C LEU A 321 -15.29 -13.95 3.50
N GLN A 322 -16.19 -13.02 3.83
CA GLN A 322 -17.48 -13.46 4.28
C GLN A 322 -18.06 -14.27 3.11
N ALA A 323 -18.84 -15.31 3.40
CA ALA A 323 -19.40 -16.14 2.34
C ALA A 323 -20.15 -15.30 1.28
N ALA A 324 -20.66 -14.12 1.68
CA ALA A 324 -21.25 -13.12 0.79
C ALA A 324 -20.25 -12.50 -0.20
N ASP A 325 -19.04 -12.13 0.22
CA ASP A 325 -18.03 -11.49 -0.63
C ASP A 325 -17.53 -12.45 -1.72
N LYS A 326 -17.25 -13.70 -1.32
CA LYS A 326 -16.89 -14.76 -2.27
C LYS A 326 -18.02 -15.03 -3.25
N GLN A 327 -19.26 -15.15 -2.76
CA GLN A 327 -20.42 -15.31 -3.62
C GLN A 327 -20.56 -14.15 -4.62
N GLN A 328 -20.28 -12.92 -4.18
CA GLN A 328 -20.33 -11.74 -5.03
C GLN A 328 -19.27 -11.81 -6.14
N GLN A 329 -18.02 -12.13 -5.81
CA GLN A 329 -16.94 -12.34 -6.80
C GLN A 329 -17.29 -13.44 -7.82
N ASP A 330 -17.71 -14.61 -7.34
CA ASP A 330 -18.06 -15.76 -8.19
C ASP A 330 -19.22 -15.40 -9.14
N THR A 331 -20.24 -14.70 -8.63
CA THR A 331 -21.39 -14.24 -9.42
C THR A 331 -20.94 -13.25 -10.49
N LEU A 332 -20.12 -12.27 -10.13
CA LEU A 332 -19.64 -11.25 -11.05
C LEU A 332 -18.78 -11.85 -12.18
N MET A 333 -17.84 -12.74 -11.83
CA MET A 333 -17.00 -13.42 -12.82
C MET A 333 -17.85 -14.27 -13.78
N ALA A 334 -18.90 -14.94 -13.28
CA ALA A 334 -19.84 -15.67 -14.11
C ALA A 334 -20.60 -14.73 -15.07
N LEU A 335 -21.07 -13.58 -14.58
CA LEU A 335 -21.78 -12.59 -15.40
C LEU A 335 -20.91 -12.00 -16.50
N TYR A 336 -19.63 -11.67 -16.22
CA TYR A 336 -18.71 -11.21 -17.26
C TYR A 336 -18.58 -12.24 -18.40
N ARG A 337 -18.40 -13.52 -18.05
CA ARG A 337 -18.28 -14.61 -19.03
C ARG A 337 -19.58 -14.83 -19.81
N GLU A 338 -20.72 -14.82 -19.12
CA GLU A 338 -22.04 -14.99 -19.73
C GLU A 338 -22.34 -13.87 -20.74
N CYS A 339 -21.98 -12.63 -20.39
CA CYS A 339 -22.17 -11.45 -21.24
C CYS A 339 -21.06 -11.28 -22.28
N GLY A 340 -20.19 -12.28 -22.48
CA GLY A 340 -19.26 -12.36 -23.61
C GLY A 340 -17.93 -11.63 -23.44
N TRP A 341 -17.55 -11.22 -22.22
CA TRP A 341 -16.25 -10.60 -21.96
C TRP A 341 -15.07 -11.53 -22.33
N PRO A 342 -14.00 -11.04 -22.98
CA PRO A 342 -13.77 -9.67 -23.48
C PRO A 342 -14.15 -9.45 -24.95
N ASN A 343 -14.66 -10.46 -25.66
CA ASN A 343 -14.77 -10.42 -27.13
C ASN A 343 -16.16 -9.99 -27.63
N GLU A 344 -17.22 -10.66 -27.16
CA GLU A 344 -18.61 -10.41 -27.55
C GLU A 344 -19.36 -9.66 -26.44
N TRP A 345 -18.72 -8.60 -25.93
CA TRP A 345 -19.14 -7.94 -24.71
C TRP A 345 -20.49 -7.22 -24.85
N ARG A 346 -21.48 -7.66 -24.06
CA ARG A 346 -22.83 -7.08 -23.99
C ARG A 346 -22.96 -6.27 -22.69
N ARG A 347 -22.38 -5.07 -22.68
CA ARG A 347 -22.27 -4.19 -21.51
C ARG A 347 -23.62 -3.90 -20.85
N ASP A 348 -24.63 -3.50 -21.61
CA ASP A 348 -25.93 -3.11 -21.05
C ASP A 348 -26.65 -4.30 -20.39
N GLU A 349 -26.59 -5.48 -21.03
CA GLU A 349 -27.14 -6.73 -20.47
C GLU A 349 -26.40 -7.11 -19.16
N PHE A 350 -25.08 -6.92 -19.12
CA PHE A 350 -24.30 -7.15 -17.92
C PHE A 350 -24.71 -6.22 -16.77
N LEU A 351 -24.83 -4.91 -17.03
CA LEU A 351 -25.19 -3.93 -16.01
C LEU A 351 -26.56 -4.25 -15.41
N GLU A 352 -27.56 -4.56 -16.25
CA GLU A 352 -28.90 -4.95 -15.80
C GLU A 352 -28.85 -6.22 -14.91
N LYS A 353 -28.13 -7.25 -15.36
CA LYS A 353 -27.98 -8.50 -14.59
C LYS A 353 -27.23 -8.28 -13.28
N TRP A 354 -26.21 -7.42 -13.30
CA TRP A 354 -25.40 -7.14 -12.13
C TRP A 354 -26.17 -6.37 -11.06
N GLU A 355 -26.96 -5.37 -11.44
CA GLU A 355 -27.84 -4.66 -10.52
C GLU A 355 -28.85 -5.61 -9.86
N ALA A 356 -29.48 -6.49 -10.64
CA ALA A 356 -30.39 -7.51 -10.13
C ALA A 356 -29.70 -8.46 -9.15
N ALA A 357 -28.51 -8.95 -9.48
CA ALA A 357 -27.71 -9.83 -8.63
C ALA A 357 -27.28 -9.14 -7.31
N ARG A 358 -26.83 -7.88 -7.38
CA ARG A 358 -26.48 -7.08 -6.19
C ARG A 358 -27.68 -6.90 -5.26
N ALA A 359 -28.86 -6.57 -5.81
CA ALA A 359 -30.07 -6.41 -5.03
C ALA A 359 -30.46 -7.73 -4.32
N GLU A 360 -30.31 -8.86 -5.00
CA GLU A 360 -30.56 -10.18 -4.42
C GLU A 360 -29.57 -10.50 -3.29
N ILE A 361 -28.26 -10.35 -3.52
CA ILE A 361 -27.21 -10.59 -2.51
C ILE A 361 -27.46 -9.72 -1.27
N ALA A 362 -27.75 -8.43 -1.45
CA ALA A 362 -28.05 -7.51 -0.36
C ALA A 362 -29.32 -7.93 0.42
N SER A 363 -30.36 -8.40 -0.26
CA SER A 363 -31.59 -8.89 0.37
C SER A 363 -31.32 -10.11 1.27
N ARG A 364 -30.50 -11.06 0.79
CA ARG A 364 -30.11 -12.26 1.52
C ARG A 364 -29.25 -11.91 2.74
N ALA A 365 -28.28 -11.00 2.57
CA ALA A 365 -27.44 -10.52 3.67
C ALA A 365 -28.28 -9.87 4.78
N ARG A 366 -29.26 -9.02 4.43
CA ARG A 366 -30.20 -8.41 5.38
C ARG A 366 -31.05 -9.45 6.11
N ALA A 367 -31.54 -10.47 5.40
CA ALA A 367 -32.33 -11.55 5.99
C ALA A 367 -31.50 -12.40 6.97
N ALA A 368 -30.25 -12.72 6.63
CA ALA A 368 -29.33 -13.44 7.49
C ALA A 368 -28.99 -12.63 8.76
N SER A 369 -28.73 -11.33 8.63
CA SER A 369 -28.50 -10.44 9.78
C SER A 369 -29.69 -10.38 10.73
N LYS A 370 -30.92 -10.28 10.19
CA LYS A 370 -32.15 -10.32 11.01
C LYS A 370 -32.34 -11.63 11.76
N ARG A 371 -31.92 -12.77 11.20
CA ARG A 371 -32.00 -14.09 11.87
C ARG A 371 -30.98 -14.22 13.00
N ARG A 372 -29.80 -13.62 12.88
CA ARG A 372 -28.76 -13.62 13.93
C ARG A 372 -29.12 -12.77 15.16
N ARG A 373 -30.02 -11.79 15.00
CA ARG A 373 -30.48 -10.91 16.08
C ARG A 373 -31.68 -11.44 16.86
N ARG A 374 -32.28 -12.55 16.41
CA ARG A 374 -33.37 -13.25 17.12
C ARG A 374 -32.79 -14.44 17.84
#